data_AF-A0A6A5VF40-F1
#
_entry.id   AF-A0A6A5VF40-F1
#
_cell.length_a   1.000
_cell.length_b   1.000
_cell.length_c   1.000
_cell.angle_alpha   90.00
_cell.angle_beta   90.00
_cell.angle_gamma   90.00
#
_symmetry.space_group_name_H-M   'P 1'
#
loop_
_entity.id
_entity.type
_entity.pdbx_description
1 polymer ?
#
loop_
_entity_poly.entity_id
_entity_poly.type
_entity_poly.pdbx_seq_one_letter_code
_entity_poly.pdbx_strand_id
1 'polypeptide(L)'
;MAAKLAQEFGVSKSARVVGKPRSNELFVVLPKSLVASAREKGAVFYSWSIPEGLEVADTEQLCRFVTSFATTEEELGQLSALLQ
;
A
#
# COMPACT_ATOMS: atom_id res chain seq x y z
N MET A 1 4.79 -12.46 -3.27
CA MET A 1 4.83 -11.47 -2.17
C MET A 1 3.74 -10.41 -2.30
N ALA A 2 3.58 -9.74 -3.44
CA ALA A 2 2.48 -8.77 -3.67
C ALA A 2 1.07 -9.28 -3.29
N ALA A 3 0.75 -10.56 -3.55
CA ALA A 3 -0.52 -11.15 -3.12
C ALA A 3 -0.69 -11.22 -1.60
N LYS A 4 0.38 -11.54 -0.84
CA LYS A 4 0.37 -11.51 0.63
C LYS A 4 0.21 -10.08 1.12
N LEU A 5 0.98 -9.15 0.56
CA LEU A 5 0.86 -7.72 0.88
C LEU A 5 -0.57 -7.19 0.63
N ALA A 6 -1.24 -7.64 -0.43
CA ALA A 6 -2.63 -7.27 -0.70
C ALA A 6 -3.61 -7.81 0.36
N GLN A 7 -3.34 -9.00 0.91
CA GLN A 7 -4.13 -9.56 2.02
C GLN A 7 -3.95 -8.74 3.30
N GLU A 8 -2.71 -8.36 3.61
CA GLU A 8 -2.37 -7.49 4.74
C GLU A 8 -3.07 -6.12 4.66
N PHE A 9 -3.11 -5.50 3.48
CA PHE A 9 -3.88 -4.26 3.30
C PHE A 9 -5.40 -4.49 3.34
N GLY A 10 -5.87 -5.65 2.88
CA GLY A 10 -7.29 -5.98 2.81
C GLY A 10 -7.97 -6.16 4.17
N VAL A 11 -7.21 -6.39 5.25
CA VAL A 11 -7.74 -6.45 6.62
C VAL A 11 -7.85 -5.08 7.29
N SER A 12 -7.23 -4.05 6.73
CA SER A 12 -7.29 -2.69 7.26
C SER A 12 -8.58 -1.98 6.88
N LYS A 13 -9.12 -1.16 7.80
CA LYS A 13 -10.24 -0.25 7.50
C LYS A 13 -9.78 1.01 6.77
N SER A 14 -8.49 1.33 6.85
CA SER A 14 -7.90 2.58 6.35
C SER A 14 -7.20 2.40 5.01
N ALA A 15 -7.16 1.19 4.46
CA ALA A 15 -6.50 0.92 3.18
C ALA A 15 -7.49 0.31 2.18
N ARG A 16 -7.42 0.77 0.93
CA ARG A 16 -8.25 0.23 -0.15
C ARG A 16 -7.37 -0.25 -1.30
N VAL A 17 -7.31 -1.57 -1.45
CA VAL A 17 -6.57 -2.21 -2.54
C VAL A 17 -7.27 -1.98 -3.88
N VAL A 18 -6.52 -1.48 -4.86
CA VAL A 18 -7.03 -1.20 -6.21
C VAL A 18 -6.73 -2.38 -7.12
N GLY A 19 -7.72 -3.26 -7.27
CA GLY A 19 -7.63 -4.45 -8.13
C GLY A 19 -6.76 -5.57 -7.57
N LYS A 20 -6.73 -6.71 -8.26
CA LYS A 20 -5.88 -7.85 -7.87
C LYS A 20 -4.45 -7.63 -8.39
N PRO A 21 -3.40 -7.83 -7.56
CA PRO A 21 -2.02 -7.78 -8.05
C PRO A 21 -1.79 -8.86 -9.11
N ARG A 22 -1.33 -8.45 -10.30
CA ARG A 22 -1.05 -9.36 -11.43
C ARG A 22 0.43 -9.79 -11.51
N SER A 23 1.30 -9.06 -10.81
CA SER A 23 2.74 -9.31 -10.79
C SER A 23 3.26 -8.98 -9.39
N ASN A 24 4.43 -8.37 -9.30
CA ASN A 24 5.07 -7.91 -8.08
C ASN A 24 4.61 -6.52 -7.62
N GLU A 25 3.71 -5.86 -8.35
CA GLU A 25 3.19 -4.54 -8.03
C GLU A 25 1.79 -4.60 -7.40
N LEU A 26 1.53 -3.67 -6.48
CA LEU A 26 0.25 -3.49 -5.81
C LEU A 26 -0.07 -2.00 -5.70
N PHE A 27 -1.32 -1.65 -5.98
CA PHE A 27 -1.82 -0.27 -5.87
C PHE A 27 -2.81 -0.19 -4.71
N VAL A 28 -2.60 0.77 -3.82
CA VAL A 28 -3.41 0.94 -2.61
C VAL A 28 -3.70 2.41 -2.39
N VAL A 29 -4.96 2.74 -2.16
CA VAL A 29 -5.36 4.07 -1.66
C VAL A 29 -5.19 4.10 -0.16
N LEU A 30 -4.45 5.10 0.34
CA LEU A 30 -4.12 5.28 1.75
C LEU A 30 -4.33 6.74 2.17
N PRO A 31 -4.76 7.01 3.41
CA PRO A 31 -4.71 8.33 4.01
C PRO A 31 -3.29 8.91 3.98
N LYS A 32 -3.17 10.19 3.65
CA LYS A 32 -1.89 10.91 3.60
C LYS A 32 -1.15 10.89 4.94
N SER A 33 -1.87 10.86 6.07
CA SER A 33 -1.29 10.72 7.41
C SER A 33 -0.58 9.37 7.61
N LEU A 34 -1.21 8.28 7.15
CA LEU A 34 -0.64 6.94 7.20
C LEU A 34 0.57 6.82 6.27
N VAL A 35 0.51 7.44 5.09
CA VAL A 35 1.65 7.53 4.16
C VAL A 35 2.84 8.20 4.82
N ALA A 36 2.63 9.33 5.51
CA ALA A 36 3.69 10.05 6.21
C ALA A 36 4.32 9.16 7.30
N SER A 37 3.49 8.55 8.14
CA SER A 37 3.94 7.62 9.20
C SER A 37 4.73 6.43 8.64
N ALA A 38 4.28 5.84 7.53
CA ALA A 38 4.98 4.74 6.89
C ALA A 38 6.37 5.17 6.36
N ARG A 39 6.46 6.34 5.73
CA ARG A 39 7.73 6.90 5.23
C ARG A 39 8.68 7.26 6.36
N GLU A 40 8.18 7.83 7.47
CA GLU A 40 8.97 8.12 8.67
C GLU A 40 9.59 6.84 9.27
N LYS A 41 8.90 5.71 9.15
CA LYS A 41 9.38 4.39 9.57
C LYS A 41 10.26 3.69 8.51
N GLY A 42 10.61 4.38 7.43
CA GLY A 42 11.52 3.87 6.40
C GLY A 42 10.85 3.10 5.26
N ALA A 43 9.51 3.05 5.20
CA ALA A 43 8.83 2.38 4.08
C ALA A 43 9.03 3.16 2.78
N VAL A 44 9.50 2.46 1.74
CA VAL A 44 9.75 3.04 0.42
C VAL A 44 8.69 2.57 -0.57
N PHE A 45 7.93 3.53 -1.09
CA PHE A 45 6.93 3.32 -2.13
C PHE A 45 6.64 4.63 -2.87
N TYR A 46 6.00 4.53 -4.03
CA TYR A 46 5.78 5.68 -4.91
C TYR A 46 4.33 6.17 -4.81
N SER A 47 4.15 7.49 -4.88
CA SER A 47 2.83 8.06 -5.22
C SER A 47 2.55 7.80 -6.70
N TRP A 48 1.30 7.50 -7.04
CA TRP A 48 0.88 7.23 -8.41
C TRP A 48 -0.25 8.15 -8.84
N SER A 49 -0.31 8.47 -10.13
CA SER A 49 -1.40 9.26 -10.70
C SER A 49 -2.72 8.50 -10.59
N ILE A 50 -3.78 9.19 -10.20
CA ILE A 50 -5.11 8.59 -10.04
C ILE A 50 -5.68 8.31 -11.43
N PRO A 51 -5.97 7.04 -11.79
CA PRO A 51 -6.60 6.71 -13.06
C PRO A 51 -8.05 7.19 -13.09
N GLU A 52 -8.57 7.41 -14.30
CA GLU A 52 -9.96 7.79 -14.50
C GLU A 52 -10.93 6.77 -13.88
N GLY A 53 -11.95 7.26 -13.17
CA GLY A 53 -12.96 6.43 -12.49
C GLY A 53 -12.53 5.86 -11.13
N LEU A 54 -11.31 6.15 -10.65
CA LEU A 54 -10.93 5.84 -9.28
C LEU A 54 -11.16 7.05 -8.36
N GLU A 55 -12.18 6.95 -7.51
CA GLU A 55 -12.43 7.93 -6.45
C GLU A 55 -11.31 7.87 -5.39
N VAL A 56 -10.68 9.01 -5.11
CA VAL A 56 -9.65 9.20 -4.07
C VAL A 56 -9.90 10.56 -3.43
N ALA A 57 -10.07 10.60 -2.10
CA ALA A 57 -10.33 11.86 -1.40
C ALA A 57 -9.07 12.75 -1.31
N ASP A 58 -9.25 14.05 -1.05
CA ASP A 58 -8.13 14.99 -0.87
C ASP A 58 -7.20 14.62 0.30
N THR A 59 -7.71 13.88 1.27
CA THR A 59 -6.94 13.36 2.42
C THR A 59 -6.28 12.02 2.13
N GLU A 60 -6.48 11.45 0.95
CA GLU A 60 -5.96 10.16 0.51
C GLU A 60 -4.99 10.34 -0.67
N GLN A 61 -4.25 9.28 -0.99
CA GLN A 61 -3.49 9.19 -2.22
C GLN A 61 -3.34 7.74 -2.68
N LEU A 62 -3.17 7.58 -4.00
CA LEU A 62 -2.84 6.30 -4.59
C LEU A 62 -1.34 6.02 -4.46
N CYS A 63 -1.01 4.89 -3.85
CA CYS A 63 0.36 4.44 -3.63
C CYS A 63 0.64 3.18 -4.44
N ARG A 64 1.82 3.11 -5.05
CA ARG A 64 2.34 1.94 -5.77
C ARG A 64 3.44 1.28 -4.95
N PHE A 65 3.16 0.07 -4.51
CA PHE A 65 4.10 -0.82 -3.84
C PHE A 65 4.67 -1.81 -4.84
N VAL A 66 5.98 -2.03 -4.78
CA VAL A 66 6.69 -2.99 -5.62
C VAL A 66 7.41 -3.97 -4.71
N THR A 67 7.06 -5.23 -4.81
CA THR A 67 7.75 -6.33 -4.11
C THR A 67 8.83 -6.92 -5.01
N SER A 68 9.82 -7.57 -4.43
CA SER A 68 10.84 -8.31 -5.16
C SER A 68 11.09 -9.67 -4.52
N PHE A 69 12.03 -10.44 -5.08
CA PHE A 69 12.50 -11.67 -4.45
C PHE A 69 13.18 -11.42 -3.09
N ALA A 70 13.68 -10.21 -2.85
CA ALA A 70 14.31 -9.82 -1.60
C ALA A 70 13.31 -9.34 -0.54
N THR A 71 12.05 -9.09 -0.92
CA THR A 71 11.04 -8.63 0.03
C THR A 71 10.70 -9.76 1.01
N THR A 72 10.82 -9.47 2.30
CA THR A 72 10.64 -10.44 3.38
C THR A 72 9.25 -10.36 4.01
N GLU A 73 8.86 -11.41 4.74
CA GLU A 73 7.60 -11.40 5.50
C GLU A 73 7.67 -10.43 6.70
N GLU A 74 8.86 -10.17 7.23
CA GLU A 74 9.07 -9.20 8.30
C GLU A 74 8.76 -7.77 7.83
N GLU A 75 9.26 -7.38 6.65
CA GLU A 75 8.95 -6.07 6.05
C GLU A 75 7.43 -5.90 5.82
N LEU A 76 6.74 -6.97 5.43
CA LEU A 76 5.27 -6.97 5.33
C LEU A 76 4.63 -6.75 6.70
N GLY A 77 5.05 -7.51 7.72
CA GLY A 77 4.50 -7.39 9.07
C GLY A 77 4.71 -6.01 9.70
N GLN A 78 5.88 -5.39 9.49
CA GLN A 78 6.16 -4.02 9.93
C GLN A 78 5.22 -3.01 9.27
N LEU A 79 4.90 -3.19 7.99
CA LEU A 79 3.95 -2.35 7.27
C LEU A 79 2.51 -2.60 7.74
N SER A 80 2.10 -3.86 7.93
CA SER A 80 0.78 -4.24 8.46
C SER A 80 0.51 -3.66 9.84
N ALA A 81 1.53 -3.58 10.69
CA ALA A 81 1.40 -3.00 12.03
C ALA A 81 1.03 -1.51 12.02
N LEU A 82 1.21 -0.81 10.89
CA LEU A 82 0.78 0.59 10.71
C LEU A 82 -0.68 0.72 10.32
N LEU A 83 -1.31 -0.40 9.96
CA LEU A 83 -2.66 -0.45 9.42
C LEU A 83 -3.73 -0.81 10.47
N GLN A 84 -3.30 -1.11 11.71
CA GLN A 84 -4.13 -1.37 12.89
C GLN A 84 -4.48 -0.07 13.62
#